data_AF-A0A9C6WTZ8-F1
#
_entry.id   AF-A0A9C6WTZ8-F1
#
_cell.length_a   1.000
_cell.length_b   1.000
_cell.length_c   1.000
_cell.angle_alpha   90.00
_cell.angle_beta   90.00
_cell.angle_gamma   90.00
#
_symmetry.space_group_name_H-M   'P 1'
#
loop_
_entity.id
_entity.type
_entity.pdbx_description
1 polymer ?
#
loop_
_entity_poly.entity_id
_entity_poly.type
_entity_poly.pdbx_seq_one_letter_code
_entity_poly.pdbx_strand_id
1 'polypeptide(L)'
;MNASWQQKNLTEYCKAKGIIVTAYSPLGAKGTFWDSNDVMDSELLKDVAQAHGKTVAQVSLRWLYEQDVTIAVKSYNKERMKENLEIFDFSLTNDDYQKINQIKQTRKGSNGPTTLVIVDLFDGEN
;
A
#
# COMPACT_ATOMS: atom_id res chain seq x y z
N MET A 1 -1.34 5.39 -0.24
CA MET A 1 -0.37 4.59 -0.99
C MET A 1 -0.48 3.15 -0.53
N ASN A 2 -0.50 2.21 -1.47
CA ASN A 2 -0.40 0.77 -1.25
C ASN A 2 0.09 0.11 -2.56
N ALA A 3 0.20 -1.23 -2.59
CA ALA A 3 0.74 -1.93 -3.75
C ALA A 3 -0.07 -1.73 -5.06
N SER A 4 -1.38 -1.49 -4.97
CA SER A 4 -2.26 -1.19 -6.11
C SER A 4 -2.45 0.32 -6.36
N TRP A 5 -1.81 1.18 -5.56
CA TRP A 5 -1.75 2.63 -5.78
C TRP A 5 -0.45 3.20 -5.20
N GLN A 6 0.63 3.08 -5.97
CA GLN A 6 2.01 3.22 -5.54
C GLN A 6 2.50 4.67 -5.44
N GLN A 7 1.80 5.64 -6.05
CA GLN A 7 2.10 7.08 -5.92
C GLN A 7 3.57 7.47 -6.17
N LYS A 8 4.19 6.94 -7.24
CA LYS A 8 5.60 7.18 -7.58
C LYS A 8 5.90 8.69 -7.73
N ASN A 9 5.11 9.39 -8.54
CA ASN A 9 5.29 10.82 -8.79
C ASN A 9 5.21 11.66 -7.51
N LEU A 10 4.15 11.48 -6.71
CA LEU A 10 3.97 12.21 -5.46
C LEU A 10 5.08 11.91 -4.45
N THR A 11 5.49 10.64 -4.34
CA THR A 11 6.56 10.24 -3.41
C THR A 11 7.90 10.84 -3.81
N GLU A 12 8.23 10.85 -5.11
CA GLU A 12 9.44 11.50 -5.63
C GLU A 12 9.43 13.02 -5.37
N TYR A 13 8.30 13.69 -5.64
CA TYR A 13 8.14 15.11 -5.36
C TYR A 13 8.34 15.42 -3.87
N CYS A 14 7.64 14.69 -2.99
CA CYS A 14 7.73 14.88 -1.55
C CYS A 14 9.17 14.66 -1.04
N LYS A 15 9.86 13.61 -1.53
CA LYS A 15 11.26 13.33 -1.19
C LYS A 15 12.19 14.48 -1.59
N ALA A 16 12.04 15.02 -2.80
CA ALA A 16 12.82 16.17 -3.27
C ALA A 16 12.58 17.45 -2.45
N LYS A 17 11.47 17.52 -1.71
CA LYS A 17 11.10 18.65 -0.84
C LYS A 17 11.33 18.40 0.65
N GLY A 18 11.82 17.23 1.05
CA GLY A 18 11.96 16.85 2.46
C GLY A 18 10.61 16.66 3.17
N ILE A 19 9.55 16.34 2.44
CA ILE A 19 8.22 16.06 2.98
C ILE A 19 8.10 14.55 3.20
N ILE A 20 7.80 14.14 4.44
CA ILE A 20 7.58 12.73 4.77
C ILE A 20 6.19 12.31 4.29
N VAL A 21 6.13 11.23 3.51
CA VAL A 21 4.86 10.62 3.09
C VAL A 21 4.40 9.59 4.13
N THR A 22 3.12 9.62 4.48
CA THR A 22 2.46 8.60 5.29
C THR A 22 1.45 7.83 4.45
N ALA A 23 1.66 6.52 4.32
CA ALA A 23 0.77 5.62 3.61
C ALA A 23 -0.48 5.31 4.45
N TYR A 24 -1.59 5.96 4.09
CA TYR A 24 -2.94 5.61 4.53
C TYR A 24 -3.55 4.50 3.65
N SER A 25 -4.40 3.66 4.26
CA SER A 25 -4.98 2.46 3.67
C SER A 25 -3.93 1.52 3.03
N PRO A 26 -2.86 1.16 3.77
CA PRO A 26 -1.74 0.39 3.22
C PRO A 26 -2.13 -1.02 2.75
N LEU A 27 -3.26 -1.55 3.26
CA LEU A 27 -3.80 -2.88 2.94
C LEU A 27 -5.09 -2.83 2.11
N GLY A 28 -5.30 -1.78 1.31
CA GLY A 28 -6.46 -1.68 0.40
C GLY A 28 -7.80 -1.35 1.07
N ALA A 29 -7.78 -0.96 2.35
CA ALA A 29 -8.98 -0.67 3.15
C ALA A 29 -9.93 -1.87 3.35
N LYS A 30 -9.35 -3.09 3.46
CA LYS A 30 -10.10 -4.33 3.70
C LYS A 30 -11.14 -4.22 4.80
N GLY A 31 -12.41 -4.49 4.46
CA GLY A 31 -13.56 -4.45 5.37
C GLY A 31 -14.21 -3.08 5.54
N THR A 32 -13.89 -2.08 4.71
CA THR A 32 -14.63 -0.79 4.65
C THR A 32 -15.67 -0.80 3.51
N PHE A 33 -16.59 0.16 3.47
CA PHE A 33 -17.58 0.23 2.37
C PHE A 33 -16.97 0.63 1.02
N TRP A 34 -15.73 1.15 1.03
CA TRP A 34 -14.96 1.53 -0.15
C TRP A 34 -13.73 0.62 -0.37
N ASP A 35 -13.75 -0.54 0.29
CA ASP A 35 -12.70 -1.55 0.22
C ASP A 35 -12.34 -1.91 -1.23
N SER A 36 -11.05 -2.08 -1.47
CA SER A 36 -10.57 -2.90 -2.58
C SER A 36 -9.79 -4.09 -2.05
N ASN A 37 -10.27 -5.27 -2.39
CA ASN A 37 -9.51 -6.50 -2.23
C ASN A 37 -8.28 -6.56 -3.16
N ASP A 38 -8.07 -5.56 -4.04
CA ASP A 38 -6.98 -5.49 -5.01
C ASP A 38 -5.57 -5.71 -4.39
N VAL A 39 -5.35 -5.31 -3.14
CA VAL A 39 -4.09 -5.58 -2.42
C VAL A 39 -4.10 -6.99 -1.81
N MET A 40 -5.10 -7.32 -1.00
CA MET A 40 -5.09 -8.56 -0.21
C MET A 40 -5.32 -9.82 -1.04
N ASP A 41 -5.97 -9.69 -2.20
CA ASP A 41 -6.28 -10.80 -3.10
C ASP A 41 -5.33 -10.85 -4.32
N SER A 42 -4.36 -9.94 -4.42
CA SER A 42 -3.33 -9.95 -5.48
C SER A 42 -2.53 -11.25 -5.48
N GLU A 43 -2.62 -12.01 -6.57
CA GLU A 43 -1.84 -13.24 -6.77
C GLU A 43 -0.33 -12.96 -6.75
N LEU A 44 0.11 -11.83 -7.29
CA LEU A 44 1.53 -11.43 -7.24
C LEU A 44 2.01 -11.22 -5.80
N LEU A 45 1.19 -10.64 -4.92
CA LEU A 45 1.55 -10.48 -3.51
C LEU A 45 1.46 -11.80 -2.73
N LYS A 46 0.52 -12.69 -3.08
CA LYS A 46 0.43 -14.02 -2.50
C LYS A 46 1.66 -14.86 -2.84
N ASP A 47 2.14 -14.81 -4.08
CA ASP A 47 3.36 -15.50 -4.50
C ASP A 47 4.59 -15.02 -3.70
N VAL A 48 4.73 -13.70 -3.53
CA VAL A 48 5.81 -13.12 -2.72
C VAL A 48 5.65 -13.54 -1.25
N ALA A 49 4.44 -13.45 -0.69
CA ALA A 49 4.16 -13.85 0.69
C ALA A 49 4.52 -15.32 0.95
N GLN A 50 4.16 -16.21 0.02
CA GLN A 50 4.49 -17.63 0.09
C GLN A 50 6.01 -17.85 0.04
N ALA A 51 6.73 -17.17 -0.86
CA ALA A 51 8.18 -17.30 -1.00
C ALA A 51 8.95 -16.88 0.27
N HIS A 52 8.42 -15.90 1.02
CA HIS A 52 9.03 -15.41 2.27
C HIS A 52 8.49 -16.12 3.53
N GLY A 53 7.45 -16.96 3.41
CA GLY A 53 6.76 -17.53 4.57
C GLY A 53 6.09 -16.45 5.45
N LYS A 54 5.64 -15.36 4.82
CA LYS A 54 5.00 -14.21 5.49
C LYS A 54 3.56 -14.06 4.99
N THR A 55 2.79 -13.16 5.61
CA THR A 55 1.45 -12.83 5.13
C THR A 55 1.50 -11.76 4.02
N VAL A 56 0.45 -11.69 3.19
CA VAL A 56 0.27 -10.59 2.20
C VAL A 56 0.32 -9.22 2.87
N ALA A 57 -0.20 -9.11 4.10
CA ALA A 57 -0.14 -7.88 4.88
C ALA A 57 1.31 -7.51 5.22
N GLN A 58 2.09 -8.45 5.77
CA GLN A 58 3.50 -8.22 6.08
C GLN A 58 4.32 -7.85 4.85
N VAL A 59 4.14 -8.53 3.72
CA VAL A 59 4.80 -8.17 2.45
C VAL A 59 4.43 -6.77 2.00
N SER A 60 3.14 -6.41 2.05
CA SER A 60 2.66 -5.09 1.64
C SER A 60 3.24 -3.98 2.52
N LEU A 61 3.29 -4.20 3.83
CA LEU A 61 3.86 -3.25 4.80
C LEU A 61 5.38 -3.16 4.68
N ARG A 62 6.06 -4.30 4.48
CA ARG A 62 7.51 -4.35 4.21
C ARG A 62 7.85 -3.56 2.96
N TRP A 63 7.08 -3.75 1.89
CA TRP A 63 7.27 -3.01 0.64
C TRP A 63 7.18 -1.50 0.87
N LEU A 64 6.13 -1.03 1.57
CA LEU A 64 5.98 0.39 1.92
C LEU A 64 7.15 0.91 2.75
N TYR A 65 7.61 0.15 3.75
CA TYR A 65 8.77 0.51 4.56
C TYR A 65 10.02 0.71 3.68
N GLU A 66 10.26 -0.19 2.72
CA GLU A 66 11.39 -0.08 1.78
C GLU A 66 11.21 1.01 0.72
N GLN A 67 10.00 1.57 0.55
CA GLN A 67 9.77 2.77 -0.27
C GLN A 67 10.09 4.08 0.47
N ASP A 68 10.67 4.02 1.68
CA ASP A 68 11.05 5.21 2.46
C ASP A 68 9.84 6.07 2.85
N VAL A 69 8.71 5.41 3.15
CA VAL A 69 7.47 6.05 3.64
C VAL A 69 7.06 5.54 5.02
N THR A 70 6.34 6.35 5.78
CA THR A 70 5.74 5.94 7.06
C THR A 70 4.39 5.25 6.83
N ILE A 71 3.93 4.41 7.75
CA ILE A 71 2.77 3.54 7.52
C ILE A 71 1.72 3.72 8.63
N ALA A 72 0.46 3.97 8.24
CA ALA A 72 -0.68 4.03 9.14
C ALA A 72 -1.60 2.83 8.90
N VAL A 73 -1.22 1.65 9.40
CA VAL A 73 -2.02 0.42 9.31
C VAL A 73 -2.96 0.28 10.51
N LYS A 74 -4.20 -0.15 10.25
CA LYS A 74 -5.24 -0.32 11.29
C LYS A 74 -5.55 -1.80 11.50
N SER A 75 -5.62 -2.22 12.76
CA SER A 75 -6.23 -3.48 13.19
C SER A 75 -6.79 -3.32 14.59
N TYR A 76 -7.88 -4.05 14.89
CA TYR A 76 -8.38 -4.24 16.27
C TYR A 76 -8.18 -5.68 16.77
N ASN A 77 -7.62 -6.55 15.92
CA ASN A 77 -7.26 -7.91 16.30
C ASN A 77 -5.79 -7.92 16.76
N LYS A 78 -5.53 -8.51 17.93
CA LYS A 78 -4.24 -8.49 18.60
C LYS A 78 -3.15 -9.21 17.81
N GLU A 79 -3.48 -10.35 17.22
CA GLU A 79 -2.57 -11.16 16.44
C GLU A 79 -2.12 -10.40 15.18
N ARG A 80 -3.07 -9.82 14.43
CA ARG A 80 -2.76 -8.96 13.28
C ARG A 80 -1.98 -7.70 13.64
N MET A 81 -2.24 -7.09 14.81
CA MET A 81 -1.43 -5.95 15.27
C MET A 81 0.02 -6.36 15.49
N LYS A 82 0.25 -7.56 16.05
CA LYS A 82 1.59 -8.12 16.22
C LYS A 82 2.24 -8.42 14.87
N GLU A 83 1.55 -9.11 13.97
CA GLU A 83 2.05 -9.42 12.61
C GLU A 83 2.44 -8.15 11.83
N ASN A 84 1.64 -7.08 11.93
CA ASN A 84 1.91 -5.80 11.28
C ASN A 84 3.21 -5.13 11.75
N LEU A 85 3.74 -5.50 12.93
CA LEU A 85 5.01 -5.01 13.46
C LEU A 85 6.19 -5.92 13.08
N GLU A 86 5.92 -7.17 12.70
CA GLU A 86 6.91 -8.17 12.31
C GLU A 86 7.30 -8.04 10.83
N ILE A 87 7.77 -6.85 10.46
CA ILE A 87 8.16 -6.48 9.09
C ILE A 87 9.64 -6.07 8.95
N PHE A 88 10.40 -6.12 10.05
CA PHE A 88 11.77 -5.61 10.09
C PHE A 88 12.84 -6.71 10.01
N ASP A 89 12.45 -7.97 10.18
CA ASP A 89 13.33 -9.14 10.26
C ASP A 89 13.58 -9.84 8.91
N PHE A 90 12.98 -9.34 7.82
CA PHE A 90 13.18 -9.82 6.45
C PHE A 90 13.19 -8.66 5.47
N SER A 91 13.64 -8.87 4.23
CA SER A 91 13.66 -7.86 3.17
C SER A 91 13.16 -8.43 1.85
N LEU A 92 12.59 -7.58 0.99
CA LEU A 92 12.18 -8.02 -0.34
C LEU A 92 13.38 -8.12 -1.28
N THR A 93 13.29 -9.05 -2.22
CA THR A 93 14.29 -9.25 -3.26
C THR A 93 13.97 -8.39 -4.50
N ASN A 94 14.94 -8.29 -5.41
CA ASN A 94 14.72 -7.65 -6.70
C ASN A 94 13.56 -8.27 -7.48
N ASP A 95 13.41 -9.59 -7.45
CA ASP A 95 12.33 -10.30 -8.14
C ASP A 95 10.96 -9.98 -7.52
N ASP A 96 10.89 -9.81 -6.20
CA ASP A 96 9.68 -9.39 -5.51
C ASP A 96 9.26 -7.99 -5.94
N TYR A 97 10.22 -7.05 -6.04
CA TYR A 97 9.93 -5.71 -6.57
C TYR A 97 9.43 -5.76 -8.01
N GLN A 98 10.02 -6.63 -8.86
CA GLN A 98 9.54 -6.78 -10.24
C GLN A 98 8.08 -7.26 -10.28
N LYS A 99 7.71 -8.22 -9.42
CA LYS A 99 6.31 -8.66 -9.29
C LYS A 99 5.41 -7.53 -8.78
N ILE A 100 5.79 -6.82 -7.72
CA ILE A 100 4.98 -5.75 -7.14
C ILE A 100 4.79 -4.59 -8.13
N ASN A 101 5.80 -4.27 -8.94
CA ASN A 101 5.71 -3.25 -9.98
C ASN A 101 4.72 -3.59 -11.12
N GLN A 102 4.34 -4.86 -11.27
CA GLN A 102 3.38 -5.30 -12.28
C GLN A 102 1.93 -5.22 -11.80
N ILE A 103 1.70 -4.94 -10.51
CA ILE A 103 0.34 -4.81 -9.95
C ILE A 103 -0.37 -3.64 -10.64
N LYS A 104 -1.59 -3.89 -11.12
CA LYS A 104 -2.42 -2.87 -11.77
C LYS A 104 -2.64 -1.69 -10.81
N GLN A 105 -2.35 -0.49 -11.29
CA GLN A 105 -2.53 0.74 -10.53
C GLN A 105 -3.96 1.24 -10.67
N THR A 106 -4.64 1.48 -9.55
CA THR A 106 -6.01 2.02 -9.52
C THR A 106 -6.23 2.78 -8.21
N ARG A 107 -6.49 4.09 -8.31
CA ARG A 107 -6.92 4.88 -7.15
C ARG A 107 -8.34 4.47 -6.72
N LYS A 108 -8.51 4.20 -5.43
CA LYS A 108 -9.82 3.96 -4.79
C LYS A 108 -10.17 5.14 -3.88
N GLY A 109 -11.45 5.44 -3.74
CA GLY A 109 -11.91 6.62 -2.99
C GLY A 109 -11.74 7.94 -3.75
N SER A 110 -11.96 7.92 -5.07
CA SER A 110 -11.71 9.05 -5.98
C SER A 110 -12.67 10.24 -5.83
N ASN A 111 -13.75 10.12 -5.06
CA ASN A 111 -14.77 11.16 -4.96
C ASN A 111 -14.45 12.23 -3.91
N GLY A 112 -13.40 12.05 -3.12
CA GLY A 112 -13.11 12.92 -1.99
C GLY A 112 -14.19 12.86 -0.89
N PRO A 113 -14.11 13.77 0.09
CA PRO A 113 -15.05 13.81 1.21
C PRO A 113 -16.32 14.62 0.91
N THR A 114 -16.44 15.24 -0.26
CA THR A 114 -17.55 16.12 -0.62
C THR A 114 -18.70 15.35 -1.27
N THR A 115 -19.92 15.86 -1.12
CA THR A 115 -21.11 15.28 -1.75
C THR A 115 -21.11 15.46 -3.27
N LEU A 116 -20.55 16.57 -3.75
CA LEU A 116 -20.31 16.81 -5.18
C LEU A 116 -18.97 16.19 -5.57
N VAL A 117 -18.94 15.53 -6.73
CA VAL A 117 -17.71 15.00 -7.30
C VAL A 117 -16.82 16.17 -7.71
N ILE A 118 -15.62 16.22 -7.16
CA ILE A 118 -14.57 17.16 -7.56
C ILE A 118 -13.74 16.44 -8.63
N VAL A 119 -13.96 16.80 -9.89
CA VAL A 119 -13.39 16.11 -11.07
C VAL A 119 -11.87 16.23 -11.17
N ASP A 120 -11.31 17.27 -10.56
CA ASP A 120 -9.90 17.66 -10.59
C ASP A 120 -9.22 17.49 -9.22
N LEU A 121 -9.84 16.78 -8.27
CA LEU A 121 -9.36 16.66 -6.89
C LEU A 121 -7.90 16.19 -6.76
N PHE A 122 -7.43 15.41 -7.72
CA PHE A 122 -6.10 14.82 -7.74
C PHE A 122 -5.22 15.35 -8.88
N ASP A 123 -5.62 16.44 -9.54
CA ASP A 123 -4.82 17.10 -10.58
C ASP A 123 -4.31 16.15 -11.69
N GLY A 124 -5.10 15.11 -12.02
CA GLY A 124 -4.76 14.11 -13.03
C GLY A 124 -3.97 12.89 -12.53
N GLU A 125 -3.67 12.78 -11.23
CA GLU A 125 -3.05 11.59 -10.64
C GLU A 125 -4.07 10.44 -10.44
N ASN A 126 -4.37 9.70 -11.54
CA ASN A 126 -5.37 8.63 -11.59
C ASN A 126 -4.81 7.20 -11.69
#